data_AF-A0AA95HFD7-F1
#
_entry.id   AF-A0AA95HFD7-F1
#
_cell.length_a   1.000
_cell.length_b   1.000
_cell.length_c   1.000
_cell.angle_alpha   90.00
_cell.angle_beta   90.00
_cell.angle_gamma   90.00
#
_symmetry.space_group_name_H-M   'P 1'
#
loop_
_entity.id
_entity.type
_entity.pdbx_description
1 polymer ?
#
loop_
_entity_poly.entity_id
_entity_poly.type
_entity_poly.pdbx_seq_one_letter_code
_entity_poly.pdbx_strand_id
1 'polypeptide(L)'
;MLKWSLTLVLWEAFDHADFFREVTLCIYGKEESVRLMSHTLWWKPLGQPLQFVWAVTSRGPILLMCSDLVLDAETILTLYCRRTRIETLFDALKNTMGAFRFHFWSRYLPRHSRRPTANRHLKAPQAQHLPTVVACWQAMETFVLCACIATGLLQLFSLKYHEGLWKQQVLYLRTRSRELPSENTVRQILAPLLARQLLRSPPKAFWWRINAAVNGDEDDDRQT
;
A
#
# COMPACT_ATOMS: atom_id res chain seq x y z
N MET A 1 -19.09 -12.16 -40.30
CA MET A 1 -18.24 -11.11 -39.70
C MET A 1 -19.15 -10.06 -39.09
N LEU A 2 -19.52 -10.22 -37.80
CA LEU A 2 -20.51 -9.34 -37.15
C LEU A 2 -19.86 -8.00 -36.81
N LYS A 3 -20.37 -6.94 -37.46
CA LYS A 3 -19.92 -5.56 -37.35
C LYS A 3 -20.60 -4.94 -36.11
N TRP A 4 -19.91 -4.89 -34.98
CA TRP A 4 -20.40 -4.22 -33.76
C TRP A 4 -20.45 -2.71 -34.01
N SER A 5 -21.62 -2.19 -34.39
CA SER A 5 -21.79 -0.84 -34.95
C SER A 5 -22.07 0.26 -33.92
N LEU A 6 -22.19 -0.06 -32.64
CA LEU A 6 -22.48 0.91 -31.59
C LEU A 6 -21.26 1.09 -30.68
N THR A 7 -20.71 2.31 -30.69
CA THR A 7 -19.71 2.74 -29.70
C THR A 7 -20.46 3.41 -28.57
N LEU A 8 -20.36 2.85 -27.36
CA LEU A 8 -21.04 3.39 -26.18
C LEU A 8 -20.09 4.30 -25.40
N VAL A 9 -20.54 5.51 -25.09
CA VAL A 9 -19.83 6.41 -24.19
C VAL A 9 -20.18 6.00 -22.77
N LEU A 10 -19.21 5.41 -22.06
CA LEU A 10 -19.47 4.80 -20.74
C LEU A 10 -20.05 5.80 -19.72
N TRP A 11 -19.77 7.09 -19.85
CA TRP A 11 -20.29 8.11 -18.95
C TRP A 11 -21.77 8.44 -19.16
N GLU A 12 -22.28 8.34 -20.39
CA GLU A 12 -23.70 8.60 -20.69
C GLU A 12 -24.63 7.59 -20.01
N ALA A 13 -24.11 6.41 -19.66
CA ALA A 13 -24.87 5.40 -18.96
C ALA A 13 -25.34 5.87 -17.56
N PHE A 14 -24.71 6.88 -16.95
CA PHE A 14 -25.17 7.46 -15.69
C PHE A 14 -26.43 8.34 -15.84
N ASP A 15 -26.74 8.82 -17.04
CA ASP A 15 -27.92 9.65 -17.31
C ASP A 15 -29.21 8.80 -17.35
N HIS A 16 -29.08 7.49 -17.55
CA HIS A 16 -30.19 6.55 -17.59
C HIS A 16 -30.43 5.89 -16.22
N ALA A 17 -31.00 6.66 -15.30
CA ALA A 17 -31.24 6.24 -13.92
C ALA A 17 -32.12 4.97 -13.79
N ASP A 18 -32.98 4.69 -14.77
CA ASP A 18 -33.93 3.56 -14.76
C ASP A 18 -33.25 2.18 -14.79
N PHE A 19 -32.01 2.10 -15.26
CA PHE A 19 -31.25 0.83 -15.29
C PHE A 19 -30.52 0.54 -13.99
N PHE A 20 -30.53 1.47 -13.03
CA PHE A 20 -29.86 1.29 -11.75
C PHE A 20 -30.78 0.64 -10.72
N ARG A 21 -30.26 -0.39 -10.06
CA ARG A 21 -30.87 -0.98 -8.88
C ARG A 21 -30.29 -0.34 -7.62
N GLU A 22 -31.14 0.06 -6.69
CA GLU A 22 -30.71 0.53 -5.38
C GLU A 22 -30.36 -0.66 -4.46
N VAL A 23 -29.18 -0.59 -3.82
CA VAL A 23 -28.66 -1.63 -2.93
C VAL A 23 -27.99 -0.96 -1.75
N THR A 24 -28.23 -1.47 -0.54
CA THR A 24 -27.51 -1.03 0.67
C THR A 24 -26.23 -1.84 0.84
N LEU A 25 -25.08 -1.17 0.83
CA LEU A 25 -23.76 -1.81 0.97
C LEU A 25 -22.92 -1.14 2.04
N CYS A 26 -22.04 -1.92 2.68
CA CYS A 26 -21.04 -1.37 3.59
C CYS A 26 -19.81 -0.90 2.80
N ILE A 27 -19.75 0.40 2.54
CA ILE A 27 -18.72 1.06 1.74
C ILE A 27 -17.84 1.93 2.64
N TYR A 28 -16.53 1.69 2.60
CA TYR A 28 -15.56 2.36 3.48
C TYR A 28 -15.88 2.24 4.99
N GLY A 29 -16.52 1.15 5.40
CA GLY A 29 -16.90 0.90 6.80
C GLY A 29 -18.14 1.65 7.27
N LYS A 30 -18.94 2.20 6.34
CA LYS A 30 -20.26 2.80 6.61
C LYS A 30 -21.31 2.14 5.72
N GLU A 31 -22.48 1.88 6.26
CA GLU A 31 -23.62 1.48 5.45
C GLU A 31 -24.13 2.67 4.65
N GLU A 32 -24.31 2.45 3.35
CA GLU A 32 -24.71 3.48 2.42
C GLU A 32 -25.59 2.87 1.33
N SER A 33 -26.66 3.57 0.95
CA SER A 33 -27.47 3.19 -0.21
C SER A 33 -26.78 3.62 -1.49
N VAL A 34 -26.59 2.68 -2.41
CA VAL A 34 -25.89 2.89 -3.67
C VAL A 34 -26.75 2.40 -4.82
N ARG A 35 -26.79 3.20 -5.88
CA ARG A 35 -27.40 2.81 -7.15
C ARG A 35 -26.35 2.09 -8.00
N LEU A 36 -26.63 0.85 -8.36
CA LEU A 36 -25.72 -0.04 -9.07
C LEU A 36 -26.33 -0.55 -10.38
N MET A 37 -25.50 -0.62 -11.41
CA MET A 37 -25.79 -1.25 -12.69
C MET A 37 -24.53 -1.99 -13.17
N SER A 38 -24.70 -3.13 -13.84
CA SER A 38 -23.59 -3.85 -14.45
C SER A 38 -23.94 -4.42 -15.82
N HIS A 39 -23.01 -4.33 -16.76
CA HIS A 39 -23.14 -4.93 -18.09
C HIS A 39 -21.81 -5.48 -18.59
N THR A 40 -21.87 -6.63 -19.26
CA THR A 40 -20.72 -7.19 -19.97
C THR A 40 -20.60 -6.56 -21.35
N LEU A 41 -19.51 -5.84 -21.59
CA LEU A 41 -19.25 -5.15 -22.85
C LEU A 41 -17.92 -5.60 -23.45
N TRP A 42 -17.81 -5.55 -24.78
CA TRP A 42 -16.56 -5.84 -25.48
C TRP A 42 -15.56 -4.69 -25.37
N TRP A 43 -14.34 -4.98 -24.88
CA TRP A 43 -13.29 -3.98 -24.75
C TRP A 43 -12.25 -4.09 -25.87
N LYS A 44 -12.28 -3.17 -26.84
CA LYS A 44 -11.42 -3.20 -28.04
C LYS A 44 -9.91 -3.32 -27.73
N PRO A 45 -9.32 -2.58 -26.77
CA PRO A 45 -7.89 -2.66 -26.49
C PRO A 45 -7.40 -4.03 -26.01
N LEU A 46 -8.26 -4.82 -25.34
CA LEU A 46 -7.91 -6.17 -24.90
C LEU A 46 -8.50 -7.26 -25.81
N GLY A 47 -9.42 -6.92 -26.70
CA GLY A 47 -10.06 -7.88 -27.60
C GLY A 47 -10.90 -8.94 -26.88
N GLN A 48 -11.43 -8.64 -25.70
CA GLN A 48 -12.20 -9.56 -24.87
C GLN A 48 -13.36 -8.83 -24.16
N PRO A 49 -14.43 -9.55 -23.78
CA PRO A 49 -15.47 -8.99 -22.93
C PRO A 49 -14.95 -8.68 -21.52
N LEU A 50 -15.40 -7.56 -20.96
CA LEU A 50 -15.20 -7.19 -19.57
C LEU A 50 -16.54 -6.86 -18.94
N GLN A 51 -16.67 -7.08 -17.63
CA GLN A 51 -17.81 -6.62 -16.88
C GLN A 51 -17.59 -5.17 -16.45
N PHE A 52 -18.48 -4.29 -16.88
CA PHE A 52 -18.49 -2.89 -16.48
C PHE A 52 -19.52 -2.72 -15.37
N VAL A 53 -19.14 -1.99 -14.33
CA VAL A 53 -20.00 -1.70 -13.17
C VAL A 53 -20.07 -0.19 -12.99
N TRP A 54 -21.27 0.35 -12.98
CA TRP A 54 -21.57 1.75 -12.67
C TRP A 54 -22.18 1.81 -11.29
N ALA A 55 -21.58 2.62 -10.43
CA ALA A 55 -22.06 2.85 -9.07
C ALA A 55 -22.24 4.35 -8.85
N VAL A 56 -23.40 4.77 -8.33
CA VAL A 56 -23.60 6.14 -7.86
C VAL A 56 -23.68 6.12 -6.34
N THR A 57 -22.62 6.63 -5.72
CA THR A 57 -22.49 6.76 -4.25
C THR A 57 -22.75 8.20 -3.81
N SER A 58 -22.88 8.44 -2.51
CA SER A 58 -22.89 9.76 -1.87
C SER A 58 -21.68 10.62 -2.20
N ARG A 59 -20.56 9.99 -2.60
CA ARG A 59 -19.31 10.66 -2.98
C ARG A 59 -19.21 10.94 -4.47
N GLY A 60 -20.19 10.49 -5.26
CA GLY A 60 -20.24 10.65 -6.70
C GLY A 60 -20.26 9.34 -7.48
N PRO A 61 -20.29 9.43 -8.83
CA PRO A 61 -20.32 8.29 -9.73
C PRO A 61 -18.94 7.60 -9.83
N ILE A 62 -18.95 6.28 -9.89
CA ILE A 62 -17.78 5.41 -10.00
C ILE A 62 -18.02 4.43 -11.14
N LEU A 63 -17.06 4.33 -12.06
CA LEU A 63 -17.04 3.35 -13.13
C LEU A 63 -15.90 2.35 -12.88
N LEU A 64 -16.26 1.07 -12.80
CA LEU A 64 -15.33 -0.03 -12.57
C LEU A 64 -15.35 -1.00 -13.75
N MET A 65 -14.22 -1.68 -13.95
CA MET A 65 -14.07 -2.74 -14.94
C MET A 65 -13.52 -3.99 -14.23
N CYS A 66 -14.11 -5.15 -14.49
CA CYS A 66 -13.67 -6.44 -13.98
C CYS A 66 -13.43 -7.42 -15.12
N SER A 67 -12.35 -8.17 -15.04
CA SER A 67 -12.05 -9.26 -15.98
C SER A 67 -12.82 -10.54 -15.67
N ASP A 68 -13.26 -10.71 -14.43
CA ASP A 68 -14.15 -11.81 -14.06
C ASP A 68 -15.59 -11.41 -14.43
N LEU A 69 -16.26 -12.26 -15.19
CA LEU A 69 -17.62 -12.02 -15.70
C LEU A 69 -18.71 -12.62 -14.79
N VAL A 70 -18.31 -13.41 -13.79
CA VAL A 70 -19.22 -14.13 -12.89
C VAL A 70 -19.47 -13.34 -11.61
N LEU A 71 -18.54 -12.47 -11.23
CA LEU A 71 -18.67 -11.65 -10.03
C LEU A 71 -19.88 -10.71 -10.11
N ASP A 72 -20.55 -10.56 -8.99
CA ASP A 72 -21.64 -9.62 -8.84
C ASP A 72 -21.13 -8.18 -8.69
N ALA A 73 -21.94 -7.22 -9.14
CA ALA A 73 -21.61 -5.79 -9.10
C ALA A 73 -21.33 -5.29 -7.67
N GLU A 74 -22.01 -5.85 -6.68
CA GLU A 74 -21.87 -5.48 -5.27
C GLU A 74 -20.52 -5.93 -4.72
N THR A 75 -20.09 -7.17 -5.00
CA THR A 75 -18.76 -7.67 -4.66
C THR A 75 -17.66 -6.86 -5.35
N ILE A 76 -17.81 -6.54 -6.64
CA ILE A 76 -16.83 -5.73 -7.38
C ILE A 76 -16.66 -4.36 -6.72
N LEU A 77 -17.77 -3.67 -6.42
CA LEU A 77 -17.72 -2.37 -5.74
C LEU A 77 -17.10 -2.51 -4.33
N THR A 78 -17.49 -3.53 -3.58
CA THR A 78 -16.97 -3.79 -2.23
C THR A 78 -15.45 -4.04 -2.24
N LEU A 79 -14.96 -4.82 -3.20
CA LEU A 79 -13.53 -5.07 -3.41
C LEU A 79 -12.80 -3.78 -3.78
N TYR A 80 -13.37 -2.96 -4.67
CA TYR A 80 -12.81 -1.65 -5.01
C TYR A 80 -12.70 -0.75 -3.78
N CYS A 81 -13.71 -0.70 -2.92
CA CYS A 81 -13.67 0.11 -1.70
C CYS A 81 -12.58 -0.34 -0.70
N ARG A 82 -12.14 -1.60 -0.76
CA ARG A 82 -10.99 -2.10 0.02
C ARG A 82 -9.65 -1.56 -0.48
N ARG A 83 -9.57 -0.90 -1.65
CA ARG A 83 -8.34 -0.29 -2.20
C ARG A 83 -7.70 0.71 -1.25
N THR A 84 -8.49 1.41 -0.42
CA THR A 84 -7.99 2.34 0.60
C THR A 84 -7.05 1.68 1.61
N ARG A 85 -7.10 0.35 1.76
CA ARG A 85 -6.14 -0.39 2.60
C ARG A 85 -4.70 -0.18 2.15
N ILE A 86 -4.45 -0.03 0.85
CA ILE A 86 -3.12 0.27 0.32
C ILE A 86 -2.67 1.66 0.77
N GLU A 87 -3.56 2.65 0.73
CA GLU A 87 -3.26 4.02 1.18
C GLU A 87 -2.93 4.03 2.68
N THR A 88 -3.69 3.30 3.50
CA THR A 88 -3.38 3.14 4.93
C THR A 88 -2.07 2.39 5.18
N LEU A 89 -1.74 1.40 4.35
CA LEU A 89 -0.45 0.69 4.44
C LEU A 89 0.71 1.62 4.11
N PHE A 90 0.60 2.45 3.06
CA PHE A 90 1.61 3.44 2.72
C PHE A 90 1.79 4.49 3.82
N ASP A 91 0.71 4.91 4.47
CA ASP A 91 0.79 5.80 5.63
C ASP A 91 1.58 5.14 6.78
N ALA A 92 1.28 3.88 7.11
CA ALA A 92 2.02 3.13 8.12
C ALA A 92 3.51 2.97 7.76
N LEU A 93 3.82 2.62 6.51
CA LEU A 93 5.20 2.49 6.02
C LEU A 93 5.96 3.81 6.13
N LYS A 94 5.34 4.92 5.72
CA LYS A 94 5.97 6.24 5.72
C LYS A 94 6.13 6.80 7.13
N ASN A 95 5.04 6.85 7.89
CA ASN A 95 4.96 7.62 9.13
C ASN A 95 5.24 6.78 10.39
N THR A 96 4.95 5.47 10.37
CA THR A 96 5.20 4.58 11.52
C THR A 96 6.56 3.88 11.43
N MET A 97 6.89 3.31 10.26
CA MET A 97 8.14 2.55 10.09
C MET A 97 9.30 3.36 9.51
N GLY A 98 9.02 4.47 8.82
CA GLY A 98 10.07 5.24 8.14
C GLY A 98 10.67 4.51 6.94
N ALA A 99 9.90 3.66 6.25
CA ALA A 99 10.32 2.81 5.14
C ALA A 99 10.96 3.58 3.96
N PHE A 100 10.73 4.88 3.87
CA PHE A 100 11.26 5.76 2.81
C PHE A 100 12.28 6.78 3.33
N ARG A 101 12.84 6.58 4.53
CA ARG A 101 13.85 7.48 5.14
C ARG A 101 15.29 7.00 4.92
N PHE A 102 15.52 6.17 3.91
CA PHE A 102 16.86 5.68 3.56
C PHE A 102 17.66 6.72 2.78
N HIS A 103 18.99 6.63 2.86
CA HIS A 103 19.94 7.50 2.15
C HIS A 103 20.82 6.70 1.18
N PHE A 104 20.30 5.62 0.58
CA PHE A 104 21.01 4.85 -0.44
C PHE A 104 21.07 5.64 -1.76
N TRP A 105 22.14 6.38 -2.00
CA TRP A 105 22.26 7.25 -3.17
C TRP A 105 23.45 6.81 -4.02
N SER A 106 23.29 6.89 -5.34
CA SER A 106 24.37 6.65 -6.30
C SER A 106 24.45 7.82 -7.26
N ARG A 107 25.66 8.38 -7.45
CA ARG A 107 25.93 9.44 -8.45
C ARG A 107 25.64 9.00 -9.88
N TYR A 108 25.58 7.69 -10.12
CA TYR A 108 25.31 7.10 -11.43
C TYR A 108 23.82 6.86 -11.68
N LEU A 109 22.97 7.10 -10.68
CA LEU A 109 21.53 7.02 -10.85
C LEU A 109 21.03 8.22 -11.65
N PRO A 110 20.24 8.03 -12.71
CA PRO A 110 19.64 9.15 -13.42
C PRO A 110 18.78 9.98 -12.46
N ARG A 111 18.94 11.31 -12.48
CA ARG A 111 18.10 12.21 -11.71
C ARG A 111 16.68 12.14 -12.27
N HIS A 112 15.74 11.63 -11.48
CA HIS A 112 14.33 11.64 -11.84
C HIS A 112 13.66 12.94 -11.38
N SER A 113 12.93 13.57 -12.30
CA SER A 113 12.05 14.69 -11.96
C SER A 113 10.95 14.20 -11.02
N ARG A 114 10.53 15.05 -10.08
CA ARG A 114 9.33 14.80 -9.27
C ARG A 114 8.03 14.89 -10.09
N ARG A 115 8.10 15.41 -11.32
CA ARG A 115 6.98 15.45 -12.26
C ARG A 115 7.04 14.25 -13.20
N PRO A 116 5.89 13.60 -13.48
CA PRO A 116 5.85 12.51 -14.45
C PRO A 116 6.38 12.98 -15.81
N THR A 117 7.32 12.24 -16.38
CA THR A 117 7.82 12.44 -17.75
C THR A 117 7.59 11.17 -18.53
N ALA A 118 7.35 11.29 -19.84
CA ALA A 118 7.12 10.11 -20.68
C ALA A 118 8.30 9.13 -20.58
N ASN A 119 7.99 7.83 -20.41
CA ASN A 119 8.98 6.76 -20.22
C ASN A 119 10.00 6.65 -21.36
N ARG A 120 9.69 7.17 -22.55
CA ARG A 120 10.61 7.26 -23.69
C ARG A 120 11.89 8.06 -23.43
N HIS A 121 11.91 8.90 -22.38
CA HIS A 121 13.07 9.71 -22.01
C HIS A 121 13.93 9.06 -20.92
N LEU A 122 13.59 7.84 -20.48
CA LEU A 122 14.38 7.09 -19.52
C LEU A 122 15.71 6.68 -20.17
N LYS A 123 16.83 7.06 -19.54
CA LYS A 123 18.18 6.68 -19.99
C LYS A 123 18.68 5.55 -19.11
N ALA A 124 19.10 4.45 -19.72
CA ALA A 124 19.81 3.40 -19.03
C ALA A 124 21.17 3.93 -18.52
N PRO A 125 21.62 3.52 -17.32
CA PRO A 125 22.97 3.82 -16.87
C PRO A 125 24.02 3.16 -17.77
N GLN A 126 25.23 3.72 -17.81
CA GLN A 126 26.34 3.14 -18.58
C GLN A 126 26.71 1.75 -18.04
N ALA A 127 27.13 0.85 -18.93
CA ALA A 127 27.43 -0.55 -18.59
C ALA A 127 28.44 -0.68 -17.42
N GLN A 128 29.45 0.19 -17.36
CA GLN A 128 30.46 0.22 -16.30
C GLN A 128 29.90 0.57 -14.90
N HIS A 129 28.79 1.32 -14.84
CA HIS A 129 28.17 1.75 -13.58
C HIS A 129 26.94 0.92 -13.21
N LEU A 130 26.53 0.02 -14.10
CA LEU A 130 25.37 -0.84 -13.91
C LEU A 130 25.43 -1.63 -12.58
N PRO A 131 26.57 -2.23 -12.18
CA PRO A 131 26.64 -2.95 -10.90
C PRO A 131 26.33 -2.06 -9.69
N THR A 132 26.86 -0.84 -9.66
CA THR A 132 26.63 0.11 -8.56
C THR A 132 25.18 0.60 -8.52
N VAL A 133 24.57 0.83 -9.68
CA VAL A 133 23.16 1.25 -9.76
C VAL A 133 22.25 0.11 -9.29
N VAL A 134 22.50 -1.12 -9.74
CA VAL A 134 21.74 -2.30 -9.31
C VAL A 134 21.86 -2.53 -7.81
N ALA A 135 23.07 -2.45 -7.24
CA ALA A 135 23.28 -2.59 -5.80
C ALA A 135 22.51 -1.52 -5.00
N CYS A 136 22.47 -0.28 -5.50
CA CYS A 136 21.71 0.80 -4.90
C CYS A 136 20.20 0.53 -4.91
N TRP A 137 19.64 0.07 -6.04
CA TRP A 137 18.23 -0.35 -6.11
C TRP A 137 17.92 -1.53 -5.21
N GLN A 138 18.78 -2.55 -5.20
CA GLN A 138 18.62 -3.70 -4.32
C GLN A 138 18.61 -3.29 -2.85
N ALA A 139 19.45 -2.34 -2.44
CA ALA A 139 19.44 -1.80 -1.07
C ALA A 139 18.11 -1.09 -0.77
N MET A 140 17.60 -0.26 -1.68
CA MET A 140 16.29 0.40 -1.54
C MET A 140 15.14 -0.62 -1.43
N GLU A 141 15.07 -1.57 -2.35
CA GLU A 141 14.03 -2.61 -2.39
C GLU A 141 14.06 -3.48 -1.14
N THR A 142 15.25 -3.92 -0.73
CA THR A 142 15.43 -4.75 0.47
C THR A 142 15.01 -3.98 1.73
N PHE A 143 15.36 -2.70 1.84
CA PHE A 143 14.97 -1.89 2.98
C PHE A 143 13.45 -1.69 3.08
N VAL A 144 12.81 -1.36 1.94
CA VAL A 144 11.35 -1.23 1.88
C VAL A 144 10.67 -2.57 2.18
N LEU A 145 11.20 -3.68 1.66
CA LEU A 145 10.68 -5.03 1.94
C LEU A 145 10.78 -5.37 3.44
N CYS A 146 11.91 -5.10 4.08
CA CYS A 146 12.07 -5.29 5.53
C CYS A 146 11.04 -4.47 6.31
N ALA A 147 10.78 -3.22 5.91
CA ALA A 147 9.76 -2.38 6.53
C ALA A 147 8.33 -2.92 6.30
N CYS A 148 8.03 -3.47 5.12
CA CYS A 148 6.77 -4.15 4.83
C CYS A 148 6.56 -5.38 5.73
N ILE A 149 7.59 -6.24 5.85
CA ILE A 149 7.54 -7.42 6.72
C ILE A 149 7.33 -7.00 8.17
N ALA A 150 8.09 -6.02 8.65
CA ALA A 150 7.93 -5.51 10.01
C ALA A 150 6.52 -4.93 10.26
N THR A 151 5.96 -4.17 9.30
CA THR A 151 4.59 -3.65 9.41
C THR A 151 3.57 -4.79 9.47
N GLY A 152 3.70 -5.81 8.63
CA GLY A 152 2.84 -7.00 8.66
C GLY A 152 2.93 -7.76 9.97
N LEU A 153 4.13 -7.85 10.57
CA LEU A 153 4.29 -8.43 11.91
C LEU A 153 3.57 -7.60 12.97
N LEU A 154 3.68 -6.27 12.96
CA LEU A 154 2.95 -5.40 13.90
C LEU A 154 1.43 -5.60 13.79
N GLN A 155 0.91 -5.73 12.57
CA GLN A 155 -0.51 -6.03 12.31
C GLN A 155 -0.90 -7.41 12.86
N LEU A 156 -0.06 -8.42 12.65
CA LEU A 156 -0.27 -9.77 13.19
C LEU A 156 -0.31 -9.76 14.73
N PHE A 157 0.60 -9.01 15.35
CA PHE A 157 0.62 -8.85 16.81
C PHE A 157 -0.63 -8.16 17.33
N SER A 158 -1.08 -7.11 16.63
CA SER A 158 -2.34 -6.43 16.95
C SER A 158 -3.51 -7.41 16.92
N LEU A 159 -3.65 -8.21 15.87
CA LEU A 159 -4.76 -9.17 15.74
C LEU A 159 -4.69 -10.26 16.81
N LYS A 160 -3.53 -10.89 17.01
CA LYS A 160 -3.41 -12.07 17.89
C LYS A 160 -3.31 -11.76 19.38
N TYR A 161 -2.72 -10.62 19.76
CA TYR A 161 -2.35 -10.33 21.14
C TYR A 161 -2.91 -8.99 21.65
N HIS A 162 -3.96 -8.46 21.03
CA HIS A 162 -4.54 -7.16 21.38
C HIS A 162 -4.82 -7.00 22.88
N GLU A 163 -5.43 -7.99 23.55
CA GLU A 163 -5.75 -7.90 24.99
C GLU A 163 -4.50 -7.70 25.86
N GLY A 164 -3.44 -8.45 25.58
CA GLY A 164 -2.16 -8.35 26.29
C GLY A 164 -1.46 -7.02 26.00
N LEU A 165 -1.51 -6.56 24.75
CA LEU A 165 -0.94 -5.29 24.33
C LEU A 165 -1.63 -4.11 25.04
N TRP A 166 -2.96 -4.13 25.17
CA TRP A 166 -3.69 -3.08 25.89
C TRP A 166 -3.29 -2.99 27.37
N LYS A 167 -3.02 -4.12 28.03
CA LYS A 167 -2.53 -4.14 29.42
C LYS A 167 -1.13 -3.55 29.57
N GLN A 168 -0.30 -3.62 28.52
CA GLN A 168 1.08 -3.14 28.50
C GLN A 168 1.20 -1.71 27.97
N GLN A 169 0.08 -1.06 27.64
CA GLN A 169 0.10 0.29 27.10
C GLN A 169 0.57 1.28 28.17
N VAL A 170 1.71 1.93 27.90
CA VAL A 170 2.32 2.92 28.81
C VAL A 170 1.90 4.34 28.47
N LEU A 171 1.56 4.62 27.20
CA LEU A 171 1.24 5.97 26.73
C LEU A 171 -0.25 6.26 26.87
N TYR A 172 -0.58 7.44 27.40
CA TYR A 172 -1.96 7.88 27.50
C TYR A 172 -2.57 8.15 26.11
N LEU A 173 -3.70 7.52 25.80
CA LEU A 173 -4.51 7.84 24.63
C LEU A 173 -5.71 8.66 25.09
N ARG A 174 -5.85 9.89 24.58
CA ARG A 174 -7.00 10.76 24.88
C ARG A 174 -8.34 10.10 24.52
N THR A 175 -8.38 9.34 23.42
CA THR A 175 -9.56 8.60 22.98
C THR A 175 -9.14 7.28 22.36
N ARG A 176 -9.69 6.16 22.85
CA ARG A 176 -9.54 4.85 22.20
C ARG A 176 -10.54 4.76 21.05
N SER A 177 -10.07 4.96 19.83
CA SER A 177 -10.91 4.98 18.62
C SER A 177 -11.24 3.59 18.08
N ARG A 178 -10.48 2.55 18.45
CA ARG A 178 -10.63 1.19 17.93
C ARG A 178 -10.38 0.14 19.02
N GLU A 179 -11.01 -1.02 18.85
CA GLU A 179 -10.78 -2.18 19.72
C GLU A 179 -9.38 -2.76 19.55
N LEU A 180 -8.88 -2.84 18.31
CA LEU A 180 -7.54 -3.34 18.00
C LEU A 180 -6.49 -2.22 18.12
N PRO A 181 -5.30 -2.51 18.70
CA PRO A 181 -4.23 -1.53 18.77
C PRO A 181 -3.67 -1.24 17.37
N SER A 182 -3.34 0.03 17.10
CA SER A 182 -2.69 0.40 15.84
C SER A 182 -1.26 -0.13 15.76
N GLU A 183 -0.71 -0.24 14.55
CA GLU A 183 0.68 -0.63 14.29
C GLU A 183 1.66 0.23 15.10
N ASN A 184 1.37 1.53 15.21
CA ASN A 184 2.16 2.45 16.02
C ASN A 184 2.08 2.13 17.52
N THR A 185 0.90 1.77 18.03
CA THR A 185 0.72 1.36 19.43
C THR A 185 1.51 0.08 19.71
N VAL A 186 1.39 -0.92 18.82
CA VAL A 186 2.15 -2.17 18.93
C VAL A 186 3.66 -1.91 18.89
N ARG A 187 4.13 -1.08 17.96
CA ARG A 187 5.54 -0.68 17.85
C ARG A 187 6.05 -0.03 19.13
N GLN A 188 5.27 0.88 19.73
CA GLN A 188 5.66 1.56 20.96
C GLN A 188 5.81 0.61 22.15
N ILE A 189 5.01 -0.46 22.21
CA ILE A 189 5.12 -1.49 23.25
C ILE A 189 6.28 -2.44 22.95
N LEU A 190 6.41 -2.93 21.70
CA LEU A 190 7.39 -3.95 21.35
C LEU A 190 8.81 -3.41 21.21
N ALA A 191 9.01 -2.21 20.65
CA ALA A 191 10.34 -1.65 20.44
C ALA A 191 11.22 -1.64 21.71
N PRO A 192 10.78 -1.14 22.88
CA PRO A 192 11.60 -1.17 24.08
C PRO A 192 11.83 -2.59 24.61
N LEU A 193 10.87 -3.51 24.44
CA LEU A 193 11.03 -4.90 24.84
C LEU A 193 12.09 -5.61 23.99
N LEU A 194 12.02 -5.43 22.67
CA LEU A 194 12.99 -5.96 21.72
C LEU A 194 14.37 -5.36 21.97
N ALA A 195 14.48 -4.04 22.17
CA ALA A 195 15.76 -3.39 22.49
C ALA A 195 16.39 -3.99 23.75
N ARG A 196 15.62 -4.17 24.83
CA ARG A 196 16.11 -4.80 26.07
C ARG A 196 16.59 -6.23 25.85
N GLN A 197 15.88 -7.02 25.04
CA GLN A 197 16.29 -8.40 24.73
C GLN A 197 17.54 -8.45 23.85
N LEU A 198 17.61 -7.61 22.81
CA LEU A 198 18.74 -7.55 21.89
C LEU A 198 20.01 -7.06 22.59
N LEU A 199 19.92 -6.06 23.47
CA LEU A 199 21.06 -5.58 24.26
C LEU A 199 21.61 -6.63 25.24
N ARG A 200 20.76 -7.56 25.70
CA ARG A 200 21.18 -8.68 26.57
C ARG A 200 21.69 -9.90 25.79
N SER A 201 21.66 -9.85 24.46
CA SER A 201 22.13 -10.97 23.62
C SER A 201 23.65 -11.13 23.74
N PRO A 202 24.18 -12.37 23.63
CA PRO A 202 25.62 -12.61 23.74
C PRO A 202 26.38 -11.89 22.62
N PRO A 203 27.64 -11.47 22.84
CA PRO A 203 28.42 -10.67 21.87
C PRO A 203 28.64 -11.36 20.52
N LYS A 204 28.54 -12.69 20.46
CA LYS A 204 28.61 -13.47 19.21
C LYS A 204 27.31 -13.45 18.40
N ALA A 205 26.23 -12.90 18.94
CA ALA A 205 24.95 -12.82 18.25
C ALA A 205 25.05 -11.92 17.02
N PHE A 206 24.31 -12.27 15.97
CA PHE A 206 24.27 -11.51 14.73
C PHE A 206 23.87 -10.04 14.93
N TRP A 207 23.05 -9.74 15.94
CA TRP A 207 22.68 -8.39 16.34
C TRP A 207 23.89 -7.47 16.56
N TRP A 208 24.94 -7.94 17.25
CA TRP A 208 26.11 -7.10 17.53
C TRP A 208 26.89 -6.72 16.28
N ARG A 209 26.88 -7.59 15.26
CA ARG A 209 27.46 -7.26 13.94
C ARG A 209 26.67 -6.15 13.24
N ILE A 210 25.34 -6.21 13.30
CA ILE A 210 24.48 -5.15 12.76
C ILE A 210 24.71 -3.85 13.55
N ASN A 211 24.70 -3.92 14.88
CA ASN A 211 24.87 -2.75 15.74
C ASN A 211 26.22 -2.06 15.52
N ALA A 212 27.29 -2.84 15.32
CA ALA A 212 28.61 -2.30 14.99
C ALA A 212 28.63 -1.63 13.60
N ALA A 213 27.98 -2.24 12.59
CA ALA A 213 27.90 -1.64 11.26
C ALA A 213 27.09 -0.34 11.24
N VAL A 214 26.01 -0.26 12.01
CA VAL A 214 25.15 0.93 12.06
C VAL A 214 25.80 2.08 12.83
N ASN A 215 26.39 1.81 13.99
CA ASN A 215 26.98 2.87 14.83
C ASN A 215 28.43 3.18 14.45
N GLY A 216 29.13 2.27 13.78
CA GLY A 216 30.52 2.48 13.36
C GLY A 216 30.69 3.54 12.26
N ASP A 217 29.69 3.68 11.38
CA ASP A 217 29.68 4.72 10.34
C ASP A 217 29.47 6.14 10.92
N GLU A 218 28.81 6.29 12.07
CA GLU A 218 28.57 7.62 12.68
C GLU A 218 29.82 8.26 13.30
N ASP A 219 30.83 7.47 13.66
CA ASP A 219 32.07 7.98 14.29
C ASP A 219 33.10 8.47 13.26
N ASP A 220 33.04 8.00 12.02
CA ASP A 220 33.94 8.44 10.93
C ASP A 220 33.48 9.80 10.36
N ASP A 221 32.16 10.02 10.28
CA ASP A 221 31.55 11.29 9.85
C ASP A 221 31.70 12.44 10.87
N ARG A 222 32.06 12.15 12.13
CA ARG A 222 32.30 13.18 13.18
C ARG A 222 33.75 13.66 13.27
N GLN A 223 34.66 13.05 12.52
CA GLN A 223 36.09 13.39 12.52
C GLN A 223 36.53 14.22 11.31
N THR A 224 35.60 14.68 10.47
CA THR A 224 35.83 15.61 9.34
C THR A 224 35.13 16.95 9.57
#